data_AF-A0A1Z4LVW1-F1
#
_entry.id   AF-A0A1Z4LVW1-F1
#
_cell.length_a   1.000
_cell.length_b   1.000
_cell.length_c   1.000
_cell.angle_alpha   90.00
_cell.angle_beta   90.00
_cell.angle_gamma   90.00
#
_symmetry.space_group_name_H-M   'P 1'
#
loop_
_entity.id
_entity.type
_entity.pdbx_description
1 polymer ?
#
loop_
_entity_poly.entity_id
_entity_poly.type
_entity_poly.pdbx_seq_one_letter_code
_entity_poly.pdbx_strand_id
1 'polypeptide(L)'
;MTFSVNPNLYKYDSPEQQIYQHLFNLVQLEPANEIIERFRILFIEGTNYPQAEILSALDEITASKKAEREFHLFLNRCCHILINRWYMQPQNHHAIYQLIATLNNSPRSKRIITSRNKSIRCLHELVKKFLKSEQYCILQRLAQALNKNPDSVSDKKNQSLITLIRRYPYLHEHCLINEDATIEHQWIVKQIQAQAQRKFEIDLSQYVTYQVRLAQIGKHNSVSKKSRIIQPVNNPTLLSDTQVNHALKSFTGKVEGQSTYKDLAYNFLHYSSQATSLRAYKDDLYEYLISGIDWEYGKRQFHQKLYTQLQNTLPQANSQKINDFLIVRTCTQLLNFLVVESSSSPQHFTFIDLISNQGSVRIIGLLLKIILICRKSKPYLAKRFAILFNHYETANTGSLDWFVESLEELNIALSIHFGNIDLSYFK
;
A
#
# COMPACT_ATOMS: atom_id res chain seq x y z
N MET A 1 -11.19 31.16 -45.73
CA MET A 1 -9.83 31.68 -45.45
C MET A 1 -9.01 30.53 -44.92
N THR A 2 -8.08 30.08 -45.76
CA THR A 2 -7.13 29.00 -45.53
C THR A 2 -6.11 29.42 -44.45
N PHE A 3 -6.13 28.76 -43.30
CA PHE A 3 -5.00 28.83 -42.37
C PHE A 3 -3.99 27.77 -42.78
N SER A 4 -2.92 28.22 -43.43
CA SER A 4 -1.76 27.40 -43.75
C SER A 4 -1.12 26.87 -42.46
N VAL A 5 -1.08 25.55 -42.34
CA VAL A 5 -0.30 24.82 -41.35
C VAL A 5 1.17 25.04 -41.66
N ASN A 6 1.91 25.60 -40.69
CA ASN A 6 3.38 25.64 -40.72
C ASN A 6 3.88 24.56 -39.74
N PRO A 7 4.40 23.40 -40.20
CA PRO A 7 4.70 22.26 -39.31
C PRO A 7 6.02 22.37 -38.53
N ASN A 8 6.80 23.44 -38.71
CA ASN A 8 8.19 23.48 -38.27
C ASN A 8 8.44 24.66 -37.32
N LEU A 9 8.11 24.55 -36.02
CA LEU A 9 8.71 25.34 -34.92
C LEU A 9 8.09 24.98 -33.55
N TYR A 10 8.25 23.74 -33.09
CA TYR A 10 8.35 23.49 -31.66
C TYR A 10 9.80 23.08 -31.40
N LYS A 11 10.66 24.08 -31.14
CA LYS A 11 11.90 23.81 -30.42
C LYS A 11 11.45 23.27 -29.06
N TYR A 12 11.63 21.98 -28.84
CA TYR A 12 11.43 21.41 -27.53
C TYR A 12 12.47 22.01 -26.59
N ASP A 13 12.01 22.57 -25.47
CA ASP A 13 12.88 23.30 -24.52
C ASP A 13 13.89 22.38 -23.79
N SER A 14 13.75 21.06 -23.92
CA SER A 14 14.69 20.05 -23.39
C SER A 14 14.62 18.73 -24.19
N PRO A 15 15.72 17.95 -24.25
CA PRO A 15 15.70 16.62 -24.89
C PRO A 15 14.73 15.65 -24.18
N GLU A 16 14.49 15.82 -22.89
CA GLU A 16 13.49 15.03 -22.15
C GLU A 16 12.07 15.29 -22.66
N GLN A 17 11.70 16.55 -22.91
CA GLN A 17 10.39 16.91 -23.44
C GLN A 17 10.15 16.35 -24.85
N GLN A 18 11.19 16.24 -25.67
CA GLN A 18 11.11 15.59 -26.99
C GLN A 18 10.60 14.16 -26.85
N ILE A 19 11.24 13.40 -25.95
CA ILE A 19 10.89 11.99 -25.73
C ILE A 19 9.52 11.86 -25.07
N TYR A 20 9.19 12.71 -24.09
CA TYR A 20 7.87 12.68 -23.45
C TYR A 20 6.73 12.95 -24.44
N GLN A 21 6.86 13.98 -25.28
CA GLN A 21 5.83 14.30 -26.27
C GLN A 21 5.72 13.20 -27.32
N HIS A 22 6.85 12.63 -27.73
CA HIS A 22 6.89 11.51 -28.67
C HIS A 22 6.13 10.28 -28.13
N LEU A 23 6.41 9.86 -26.89
CA LEU A 23 5.69 8.76 -26.24
C LEU A 23 4.19 9.08 -26.06
N PHE A 24 3.87 10.32 -25.72
CA PHE A 24 2.48 10.78 -25.60
C PHE A 24 1.72 10.71 -26.93
N ASN A 25 2.37 11.05 -28.05
CA ASN A 25 1.77 10.94 -29.38
C ASN A 25 1.60 9.46 -29.78
N LEU A 26 2.61 8.62 -29.52
CA LEU A 26 2.55 7.19 -29.83
C LEU A 26 1.39 6.49 -29.10
N VAL A 27 1.19 6.80 -27.82
CA VAL A 27 0.11 6.18 -27.02
C VAL A 27 -1.30 6.58 -27.45
N GLN A 28 -1.44 7.57 -28.33
CA GLN A 28 -2.72 7.94 -28.95
C GLN A 28 -2.97 7.23 -30.28
N LEU A 29 -1.91 6.83 -30.99
CA LEU A 29 -1.98 6.39 -32.38
C LEU A 29 -1.83 4.87 -32.52
N GLU A 30 -0.96 4.25 -31.72
CA GLU A 30 -0.57 2.85 -31.87
C GLU A 30 -1.19 1.93 -30.79
N PRO A 31 -1.38 0.64 -31.10
CA PRO A 31 -1.80 -0.35 -30.11
C PRO A 31 -0.70 -0.60 -29.06
N ALA A 32 -1.11 -1.02 -27.86
CA ALA A 32 -0.21 -1.15 -26.71
C ALA A 32 1.00 -2.07 -26.96
N ASN A 33 0.81 -3.17 -27.71
CA ASN A 33 1.89 -4.11 -28.04
C ASN A 33 2.99 -3.48 -28.92
N GLU A 34 2.63 -2.66 -29.89
CA GLU A 34 3.59 -1.96 -30.77
C GLU A 34 4.38 -0.92 -29.97
N ILE A 35 3.72 -0.23 -29.05
CA ILE A 35 4.37 0.74 -28.16
C ILE A 35 5.36 0.05 -27.22
N ILE A 36 5.04 -1.14 -26.70
CA ILE A 36 5.96 -1.93 -25.87
C ILE A 36 7.20 -2.31 -26.68
N GLU A 37 7.04 -2.76 -27.92
CA GLU A 37 8.17 -3.06 -28.79
C GLU A 37 9.00 -1.81 -29.11
N ARG A 38 8.37 -0.68 -29.42
CA ARG A 38 9.08 0.60 -29.58
C ARG A 38 9.83 1.00 -28.32
N PHE A 39 9.22 0.83 -27.15
CA PHE A 39 9.85 1.12 -25.86
C PHE A 39 11.07 0.22 -25.64
N ARG A 40 10.96 -1.08 -25.95
CA ARG A 40 12.06 -2.06 -25.91
C ARG A 40 13.21 -1.64 -26.82
N ILE A 41 12.92 -1.30 -28.07
CA ILE A 41 13.91 -0.87 -29.06
C ILE A 41 14.64 0.41 -28.59
N LEU A 42 13.90 1.38 -28.04
CA LEU A 42 14.46 2.67 -27.61
C LEU A 42 15.31 2.55 -26.33
N PHE A 43 14.76 1.97 -25.26
CA PHE A 43 15.38 2.02 -23.93
C PHE A 43 16.18 0.76 -23.56
N ILE A 44 15.90 -0.39 -24.18
CA ILE A 44 16.57 -1.66 -23.86
C ILE A 44 17.60 -2.04 -24.93
N GLU A 45 17.23 -2.03 -26.21
CA GLU A 45 18.18 -2.34 -27.29
C GLU A 45 19.08 -1.14 -27.60
N GLY A 46 18.52 0.07 -27.62
CA GLY A 46 19.23 1.30 -27.94
C GLY A 46 19.66 1.38 -29.42
N THR A 47 19.05 0.60 -30.32
CA THR A 47 19.41 0.53 -31.74
C THR A 47 18.18 0.47 -32.63
N ASN A 48 18.29 0.92 -33.89
CA ASN A 48 17.25 0.76 -34.92
C ASN A 48 15.89 1.40 -34.59
N TYR A 49 15.87 2.47 -33.79
CA TYR A 49 14.64 3.24 -33.59
C TYR A 49 14.34 4.10 -34.82
N PRO A 50 13.08 4.15 -35.32
CA PRO A 50 12.77 4.80 -36.60
C PRO A 50 13.09 6.30 -36.66
N GLN A 51 12.90 7.03 -35.55
CA GLN A 51 13.13 8.46 -35.47
C GLN A 51 14.54 8.77 -34.94
N ALA A 52 15.44 9.24 -35.82
CA ALA A 52 16.82 9.58 -35.47
C ALA A 52 16.93 10.73 -34.44
N GLU A 53 16.01 11.69 -34.50
CA GLU A 53 15.94 12.83 -33.56
C GLU A 53 15.72 12.34 -32.12
N ILE A 54 14.82 11.37 -31.93
CA ILE A 54 14.51 10.78 -30.62
C ILE A 54 15.70 9.99 -30.07
N LEU A 55 16.43 9.29 -30.94
CA LEU A 55 17.68 8.62 -30.54
C LEU A 55 18.75 9.63 -30.13
N SER A 56 18.88 10.74 -30.87
CA SER A 56 19.84 11.81 -30.54
C SER A 56 19.50 12.44 -29.19
N ALA A 57 18.22 12.69 -28.91
CA ALA A 57 17.77 13.21 -27.62
C ALA A 57 18.10 12.24 -26.47
N LEU A 58 17.90 10.93 -26.67
CA LEU A 58 18.25 9.92 -25.67
C LEU A 58 19.76 9.86 -25.42
N ASP A 59 20.56 9.97 -26.49
CA ASP A 59 22.02 10.01 -26.38
C ASP A 59 22.50 11.25 -25.61
N GLU A 60 21.86 12.41 -25.81
CA GLU A 60 22.15 13.63 -25.06
C GLU A 60 21.82 13.48 -23.56
N ILE A 61 20.65 12.91 -23.24
CA ILE A 61 20.24 12.65 -21.85
C ILE A 61 21.21 11.67 -21.16
N THR A 62 21.58 10.58 -21.84
CA THR A 62 22.48 9.56 -21.27
C THR A 62 23.94 10.03 -21.17
N ALA A 63 24.37 10.98 -22.01
CA ALA A 63 25.70 11.59 -21.96
C ALA A 63 25.79 12.76 -20.96
N SER A 64 24.66 13.27 -20.46
CA SER A 64 24.62 14.37 -19.51
C SER A 64 25.35 14.03 -18.20
N LYS A 65 26.02 15.03 -17.62
CA LYS A 65 26.67 14.90 -16.30
C LYS A 65 25.68 14.56 -15.17
N LYS A 66 24.39 14.85 -15.38
CA LYS A 66 23.32 14.57 -14.41
C LYS A 66 22.67 13.20 -14.62
N ALA A 67 23.01 12.48 -15.70
CA ALA A 67 22.33 11.23 -16.07
C ALA A 67 22.30 10.21 -14.93
N GLU A 68 23.40 10.05 -14.18
CA GLU A 68 23.43 9.11 -13.05
C GLU A 68 22.41 9.42 -11.96
N ARG A 69 22.06 10.71 -11.77
CA ARG A 69 21.13 11.17 -10.74
C ARG A 69 19.71 11.32 -11.24
N GLU A 70 19.50 11.71 -12.51
CA GLU A 70 18.17 12.11 -13.01
C GLU A 70 17.56 11.08 -13.98
N PHE A 71 18.35 10.19 -14.57
CA PHE A 71 17.86 9.24 -15.58
C PHE A 71 16.75 8.32 -15.04
N HIS A 72 16.85 7.93 -13.77
CA HIS A 72 15.84 7.08 -13.14
C HIS A 72 14.47 7.80 -13.03
N LEU A 73 14.46 9.11 -12.77
CA LEU A 73 13.24 9.94 -12.77
C LEU A 73 12.68 10.09 -14.19
N PHE A 74 13.57 10.34 -15.14
CA PHE A 74 13.22 10.45 -16.56
C PHE A 74 12.57 9.17 -17.10
N LEU A 75 13.19 8.01 -16.87
CA LEU A 75 12.66 6.73 -17.32
C LEU A 75 11.35 6.36 -16.59
N ASN A 76 11.25 6.69 -15.31
CA ASN A 76 10.01 6.52 -14.55
C ASN A 76 8.86 7.34 -15.17
N ARG A 77 9.12 8.61 -15.52
CA ARG A 77 8.14 9.46 -16.18
C ARG A 77 7.72 8.93 -17.55
N CYS A 78 8.66 8.38 -18.34
CA CYS A 78 8.34 7.68 -19.58
C CYS A 78 7.37 6.52 -19.36
N CYS A 79 7.57 5.72 -18.31
CA CYS A 79 6.65 4.64 -17.96
C CYS A 79 5.26 5.16 -17.57
N HIS A 80 5.19 6.21 -16.74
CA HIS A 80 3.90 6.79 -16.32
C HIS A 80 3.11 7.40 -17.47
N ILE A 81 3.74 7.99 -18.48
CA ILE A 81 3.05 8.50 -19.68
C ILE A 81 2.23 7.37 -20.34
N LEU A 82 2.83 6.18 -20.48
CA LEU A 82 2.16 5.03 -21.07
C LEU A 82 1.10 4.44 -20.13
N ILE A 83 1.46 4.23 -18.85
CA ILE A 83 0.58 3.65 -17.83
C ILE A 83 -0.68 4.50 -17.64
N ASN A 84 -0.56 5.82 -17.58
CA ASN A 84 -1.69 6.71 -17.36
C ASN A 84 -2.75 6.56 -18.46
N ARG A 85 -2.31 6.39 -19.71
CA ARG A 85 -3.23 6.17 -20.83
C ARG A 85 -3.84 4.77 -20.81
N TRP A 86 -3.03 3.73 -20.60
CA TRP A 86 -3.52 2.35 -20.59
C TRP A 86 -4.43 2.06 -19.39
N TYR A 87 -4.23 2.72 -18.26
CA TYR A 87 -5.10 2.56 -17.10
C TYR A 87 -6.55 2.98 -17.39
N MET A 88 -6.74 4.06 -18.16
CA MET A 88 -8.06 4.54 -18.58
C MET A 88 -8.81 3.57 -19.49
N GLN A 89 -8.12 2.57 -20.05
CA GLN A 89 -8.66 1.59 -20.98
C GLN A 89 -8.50 0.17 -20.41
N PRO A 90 -9.54 -0.41 -19.78
CA PRO A 90 -9.44 -1.71 -19.11
C PRO A 90 -8.86 -2.85 -19.96
N GLN A 91 -9.05 -2.83 -21.28
CA GLN A 91 -8.44 -3.79 -22.20
C GLN A 91 -6.91 -3.77 -22.20
N ASN A 92 -6.30 -2.62 -21.88
CA ASN A 92 -4.85 -2.41 -21.95
C ASN A 92 -4.14 -2.60 -20.61
N HIS A 93 -4.85 -3.04 -19.56
CA HIS A 93 -4.21 -3.31 -18.26
C HIS A 93 -3.10 -4.37 -18.34
N HIS A 94 -3.22 -5.33 -19.26
CA HIS A 94 -2.18 -6.33 -19.51
C HIS A 94 -0.86 -5.72 -20.03
N ALA A 95 -0.95 -4.62 -20.77
CA ALA A 95 0.22 -3.94 -21.34
C ALA A 95 1.11 -3.31 -20.26
N ILE A 96 0.52 -2.86 -19.14
CA ILE A 96 1.27 -2.34 -17.99
C ILE A 96 2.21 -3.41 -17.44
N TYR A 97 1.71 -4.65 -17.30
CA TYR A 97 2.52 -5.77 -16.84
C TYR A 97 3.63 -6.12 -17.85
N GLN A 98 3.30 -6.17 -19.14
CA GLN A 98 4.27 -6.48 -20.20
C GLN A 98 5.37 -5.41 -20.30
N LEU A 99 5.04 -4.12 -20.15
CA LEU A 99 6.02 -3.03 -20.11
C LEU A 99 7.04 -3.25 -18.99
N ILE A 100 6.56 -3.55 -17.78
CA ILE A 100 7.42 -3.76 -16.61
C ILE A 100 8.25 -5.04 -16.76
N ALA A 101 7.67 -6.12 -17.29
CA ALA A 101 8.41 -7.34 -17.62
C ALA A 101 9.50 -7.09 -18.67
N THR A 102 9.26 -6.20 -19.63
CA THR A 102 10.23 -5.85 -20.69
C THR A 102 11.47 -5.17 -20.12
N LEU A 103 11.34 -4.37 -19.06
CA LEU A 103 12.48 -3.73 -18.38
C LEU A 103 13.44 -4.76 -17.75
N ASN A 104 12.95 -5.93 -17.33
CA ASN A 104 13.79 -7.01 -16.78
C ASN A 104 14.54 -7.81 -17.85
N ASN A 105 14.13 -7.71 -19.12
CA ASN A 105 14.76 -8.48 -20.19
C ASN A 105 16.11 -7.85 -20.54
N SER A 106 17.18 -8.46 -20.04
CA SER A 106 18.54 -8.02 -20.35
C SER A 106 18.79 -8.13 -21.86
N PRO A 107 19.36 -7.09 -22.50
CA PRO A 107 19.65 -7.12 -23.92
C PRO A 107 20.64 -8.25 -24.24
N ARG A 108 20.31 -9.08 -25.24
CA ARG A 108 21.24 -10.06 -25.80
C ARG A 108 22.34 -9.30 -26.54
N SER A 109 23.46 -9.03 -25.86
CA SER A 109 24.58 -8.30 -26.45
C SER A 109 25.11 -9.04 -27.68
N LYS A 110 24.83 -8.50 -28.87
CA LYS A 110 25.55 -8.86 -30.09
C LYS A 110 26.83 -8.01 -30.10
N ARG A 111 28.00 -8.68 -30.12
CA ARG A 111 29.32 -8.04 -30.24
C ARG A 111 29.44 -7.35 -31.59
N ILE A 112 29.09 -6.07 -31.65
CA ILE A 112 29.55 -5.16 -32.71
C ILE A 112 30.37 -4.09 -31.99
N ILE A 113 31.41 -3.52 -32.60
CA ILE A 113 32.32 -2.53 -32.00
C ILE A 113 32.20 -1.22 -32.80
N THR A 114 31.38 -0.27 -32.34
CA THR A 114 31.22 1.10 -32.90
C THR A 114 31.05 2.14 -31.79
N SER A 115 31.21 3.44 -32.09
CA SER A 115 31.01 4.56 -31.13
C SER A 115 29.61 4.55 -30.50
N ARG A 116 28.60 4.11 -31.24
CA ARG A 116 27.23 3.85 -30.78
C ARG A 116 27.19 2.91 -29.57
N ASN A 117 28.14 1.97 -29.45
CA ASN A 117 28.20 1.09 -28.28
C ASN A 117 28.50 1.81 -26.99
N LYS A 118 29.21 2.95 -27.02
CA LYS A 118 29.50 3.69 -25.80
C LYS A 118 28.20 4.26 -25.22
N SER A 119 27.38 4.89 -26.05
CA SER A 119 26.06 5.40 -25.67
C SER A 119 25.14 4.26 -25.23
N ILE A 120 25.11 3.14 -25.95
CA ILE A 120 24.31 1.95 -25.59
C ILE A 120 24.76 1.37 -24.24
N ARG A 121 26.07 1.25 -23.99
CA ARG A 121 26.58 0.77 -22.70
C ARG A 121 26.18 1.70 -21.56
N CYS A 122 26.28 3.01 -21.76
CA CYS A 122 25.84 4.00 -20.78
C CYS A 122 24.34 3.84 -20.48
N LEU A 123 23.51 3.74 -21.52
CA LEU A 123 22.08 3.46 -21.40
C LEU A 123 21.81 2.19 -20.59
N HIS A 124 22.48 1.08 -20.90
CA HIS A 124 22.30 -0.19 -20.19
C HIS A 124 22.71 -0.09 -18.72
N GLU A 125 23.79 0.62 -18.40
CA GLU A 125 24.20 0.88 -17.01
C GLU A 125 23.17 1.72 -16.26
N LEU A 126 22.63 2.75 -16.90
CA LEU A 126 21.61 3.62 -16.32
C LEU A 126 20.28 2.87 -16.11
N VAL A 127 19.86 2.03 -17.07
CA VAL A 127 18.70 1.14 -16.93
C VAL A 127 18.94 0.13 -15.80
N LYS A 128 20.15 -0.44 -15.69
CA LYS A 128 20.50 -1.35 -14.59
C LYS A 128 20.47 -0.66 -13.23
N LYS A 129 20.84 0.63 -13.15
CA LYS A 129 20.67 1.44 -11.94
C LYS A 129 19.19 1.70 -11.64
N PHE A 130 18.39 2.00 -12.66
CA PHE A 130 16.93 2.17 -12.53
C PHE A 130 16.24 0.91 -12.02
N LEU A 131 16.61 -0.28 -12.49
CA LEU A 131 16.07 -1.55 -11.99
C LEU A 131 16.35 -1.82 -10.50
N LYS A 132 17.25 -1.05 -9.88
CA LYS A 132 17.56 -1.10 -8.44
C LYS A 132 16.97 0.08 -7.66
N SER A 133 16.26 0.99 -8.33
CA SER A 133 15.74 2.21 -7.72
C SER A 133 14.34 2.01 -7.14
N GLU A 134 13.97 2.88 -6.19
CA GLU A 134 12.65 2.84 -5.56
C GLU A 134 11.51 3.05 -6.57
N GLN A 135 11.74 3.87 -7.60
CA GLN A 135 10.78 4.13 -8.67
C GLN A 135 10.40 2.83 -9.40
N TYR A 136 11.37 1.97 -9.68
CA TYR A 136 11.09 0.69 -10.32
C TYR A 136 10.34 -0.26 -9.38
N CYS A 137 10.69 -0.31 -8.09
CA CYS A 137 9.92 -1.08 -7.09
C CYS A 137 8.45 -0.62 -7.03
N ILE A 138 8.19 0.68 -7.08
CA ILE A 138 6.83 1.24 -7.12
C ILE A 138 6.07 0.80 -8.38
N LEU A 139 6.72 0.83 -9.55
CA LEU A 139 6.12 0.33 -10.79
C LEU A 139 5.76 -1.16 -10.66
N GLN A 140 6.64 -1.97 -10.10
CA GLN A 140 6.36 -3.39 -9.85
C GLN A 140 5.15 -3.58 -8.94
N ARG A 141 5.08 -2.85 -7.82
CA ARG A 141 3.92 -2.90 -6.91
C ARG A 141 2.62 -2.45 -7.61
N LEU A 142 2.68 -1.43 -8.47
CA LEU A 142 1.54 -0.99 -9.26
C LEU A 142 1.06 -2.07 -10.24
N ALA A 143 1.99 -2.75 -10.92
CA ALA A 143 1.66 -3.89 -11.78
C ALA A 143 0.92 -4.98 -11.01
N GLN A 144 1.39 -5.33 -9.81
CA GLN A 144 0.76 -6.32 -8.95
C GLN A 144 -0.61 -5.86 -8.43
N ALA A 145 -0.76 -4.59 -8.08
CA ALA A 145 -2.04 -4.01 -7.66
C ALA A 145 -3.11 -4.08 -8.77
N LEU A 146 -2.70 -3.95 -10.03
CA LEU A 146 -3.59 -3.99 -11.20
C LEU A 146 -3.84 -5.40 -11.74
N ASN A 147 -3.03 -6.38 -11.36
CA ASN A 147 -3.14 -7.73 -11.91
C ASN A 147 -4.48 -8.38 -11.52
N LYS A 148 -5.30 -8.70 -12.54
CA LYS A 148 -6.64 -9.28 -12.37
C LYS A 148 -6.61 -10.78 -12.09
N ASN A 149 -5.52 -11.48 -12.43
CA ASN A 149 -5.39 -12.94 -12.31
C ASN A 149 -4.32 -13.34 -11.28
N PRO A 150 -4.64 -13.35 -9.98
CA PRO A 150 -3.80 -13.98 -8.95
C PRO A 150 -4.07 -15.49 -8.83
N ASP A 151 -5.16 -15.99 -9.43
CA ASP A 151 -5.72 -17.32 -9.12
C ASP A 151 -5.11 -18.49 -9.93
N SER A 152 -3.94 -18.33 -10.56
CA SER A 152 -3.19 -19.51 -11.01
C SER A 152 -2.61 -20.22 -9.79
N VAL A 153 -3.40 -21.18 -9.29
CA VAL A 153 -3.15 -22.30 -8.36
C VAL A 153 -1.68 -22.66 -8.16
N SER A 154 -0.92 -21.76 -7.54
CA SER A 154 0.42 -22.00 -7.02
C SER A 154 0.30 -21.81 -5.52
N ASP A 155 0.91 -22.73 -4.76
CA ASP A 155 0.78 -22.84 -3.32
C ASP A 155 0.72 -21.46 -2.64
N LYS A 156 -0.44 -21.13 -2.04
CA LYS A 156 -0.70 -19.84 -1.36
C LYS A 156 0.35 -19.49 -0.31
N LYS A 157 1.14 -20.47 0.14
CA LYS A 157 2.21 -20.37 1.15
C LYS A 157 3.58 -20.03 0.58
N ASN A 158 3.79 -20.08 -0.75
CA ASN A 158 5.09 -19.88 -1.40
C ASN A 158 5.16 -18.63 -2.30
N GLN A 159 4.16 -17.75 -2.25
CA GLN A 159 4.18 -16.49 -2.97
C GLN A 159 4.90 -15.39 -2.19
N SER A 160 5.54 -14.50 -2.93
CA SER A 160 6.18 -13.28 -2.38
C SER A 160 5.13 -12.28 -1.90
N LEU A 161 5.39 -11.61 -0.78
CA LEU A 161 4.46 -10.68 -0.15
C LEU A 161 3.98 -9.56 -1.09
N ILE A 162 4.81 -9.10 -2.02
CA ILE A 162 4.47 -8.07 -3.01
C ILE A 162 3.19 -8.38 -3.81
N THR A 163 2.90 -9.66 -4.04
CA THR A 163 1.70 -10.11 -4.77
C THR A 163 0.40 -9.81 -4.02
N LEU A 164 0.48 -9.63 -2.69
CA LEU A 164 -0.67 -9.35 -1.84
C LEU A 164 -1.04 -7.85 -1.79
N ILE A 165 -0.25 -6.95 -2.39
CA ILE A 165 -0.49 -5.50 -2.29
C ILE A 165 -1.91 -5.09 -2.72
N ARG A 166 -2.49 -5.79 -3.71
CA ARG A 166 -3.86 -5.57 -4.18
C ARG A 166 -4.91 -5.76 -3.07
N ARG A 167 -4.66 -6.66 -2.11
CA ARG A 167 -5.57 -6.99 -1.00
C ARG A 167 -5.64 -5.92 0.07
N TYR A 168 -4.65 -5.03 0.14
CA TYR A 168 -4.52 -4.04 1.21
C TYR A 168 -4.61 -2.60 0.70
N PRO A 169 -5.83 -2.11 0.37
CA PRO A 169 -6.05 -0.78 -0.18
C PRO A 169 -5.46 0.33 0.68
N TYR A 170 -5.52 0.19 2.00
CA TYR A 170 -5.00 1.19 2.93
C TYR A 170 -3.49 1.40 2.83
N LEU A 171 -2.74 0.51 2.17
CA LEU A 171 -1.31 0.66 1.93
C LEU A 171 -0.99 1.41 0.63
N HIS A 172 -1.93 1.52 -0.30
CA HIS A 172 -1.66 1.94 -1.69
C HIS A 172 -1.02 3.33 -1.77
N GLU A 173 -1.55 4.31 -1.03
CA GLU A 173 -0.98 5.67 -0.98
C GLU A 173 0.49 5.70 -0.50
N HIS A 174 0.92 4.75 0.32
CA HIS A 174 2.28 4.72 0.89
C HIS A 174 3.22 3.74 0.19
N CYS A 175 2.69 2.76 -0.53
CA CYS A 175 3.47 1.77 -1.27
C CYS A 175 3.61 2.10 -2.76
N LEU A 176 2.68 2.87 -3.33
CA LEU A 176 2.58 3.14 -4.78
C LEU A 176 2.88 4.61 -5.17
N ILE A 177 3.06 5.52 -4.21
CA ILE A 177 3.31 6.95 -4.45
C ILE A 177 4.65 7.32 -3.82
N ASN A 178 5.51 7.99 -4.58
CA ASN A 178 6.73 8.64 -4.12
C ASN A 178 6.59 10.17 -4.16
N GLU A 179 7.60 10.88 -3.64
CA GLU A 179 7.64 12.35 -3.62
C GLU A 179 7.58 12.97 -5.02
N ASP A 180 8.10 12.25 -6.03
CA ASP A 180 8.14 12.70 -7.44
C ASP A 180 6.87 12.34 -8.24
N ALA A 181 5.84 11.81 -7.59
CA ALA A 181 4.64 11.34 -8.26
C ALA A 181 3.83 12.48 -8.90
N THR A 182 3.57 12.35 -10.20
CA THR A 182 2.65 13.22 -10.93
C THR A 182 1.22 13.19 -10.35
N ILE A 183 0.47 14.29 -10.51
CA ILE A 183 -0.91 14.41 -10.02
C ILE A 183 -1.79 13.32 -10.64
N GLU A 184 -1.57 13.00 -11.91
CA GLU A 184 -2.28 11.95 -12.64
C GLU A 184 -2.03 10.58 -12.02
N HIS A 185 -0.78 10.26 -11.69
CA HIS A 185 -0.43 9.00 -11.02
C HIS A 185 -1.07 8.90 -9.62
N GLN A 186 -1.02 9.99 -8.83
CA GLN A 186 -1.68 10.03 -7.52
C GLN A 186 -3.20 9.78 -7.64
N TRP A 187 -3.84 10.35 -8.67
CA TRP A 187 -5.25 10.12 -8.93
C TRP A 187 -5.54 8.66 -9.29
N ILE A 188 -4.72 8.04 -10.14
CA ILE A 188 -4.84 6.62 -10.51
C ILE A 188 -4.75 5.73 -9.26
N VAL A 189 -3.75 5.95 -8.41
CA VAL A 189 -3.57 5.17 -7.17
C VAL A 189 -4.80 5.29 -6.27
N LYS A 190 -5.37 6.49 -6.10
CA LYS A 190 -6.60 6.69 -5.33
C LYS A 190 -7.80 5.94 -5.91
N GLN A 191 -7.93 5.88 -7.24
CA GLN A 191 -8.99 5.10 -7.89
C GLN A 191 -8.82 3.60 -7.65
N ILE A 192 -7.61 3.06 -7.79
CA ILE A 192 -7.30 1.65 -7.52
C ILE A 192 -7.64 1.30 -6.07
N GLN A 193 -7.21 2.15 -5.13
CA GLN A 193 -7.49 1.99 -3.70
C GLN A 193 -8.99 1.97 -3.42
N ALA A 194 -9.75 2.96 -3.93
CA ALA A 194 -11.19 3.04 -3.71
C ALA A 194 -11.94 1.83 -4.28
N GLN A 195 -11.54 1.37 -5.48
CA GLN A 195 -12.13 0.18 -6.11
C GLN A 195 -11.85 -1.08 -5.30
N ALA A 196 -10.60 -1.28 -4.88
CA ALA A 196 -10.18 -2.45 -4.11
C ALA A 196 -10.87 -2.47 -2.72
N GLN A 197 -10.94 -1.33 -2.04
CA GLN A 197 -11.63 -1.19 -0.75
C GLN A 197 -13.12 -1.51 -0.87
N ARG A 198 -13.81 -0.92 -1.86
CA ARG A 198 -15.24 -1.17 -2.08
C ARG A 198 -15.52 -2.64 -2.37
N LYS A 199 -14.68 -3.28 -3.19
CA LYS A 199 -14.80 -4.71 -3.48
C LYS A 199 -14.65 -5.56 -2.21
N PHE A 200 -13.62 -5.30 -1.41
CA PHE A 200 -13.40 -6.01 -0.16
C PHE A 200 -14.57 -5.84 0.83
N GLU A 201 -15.09 -4.63 1.00
CA GLU A 201 -16.22 -4.36 1.90
C GLU A 201 -17.50 -5.10 1.47
N ILE A 202 -17.79 -5.14 0.17
CA ILE A 202 -18.94 -5.89 -0.39
C ILE A 202 -18.74 -7.40 -0.17
N ASP A 203 -17.58 -7.92 -0.58
CA ASP A 203 -17.29 -9.36 -0.48
C ASP A 203 -17.31 -9.82 0.99
N LEU A 204 -16.79 -9.00 1.92
CA LEU A 204 -16.82 -9.29 3.36
C LEU A 204 -18.24 -9.24 3.93
N SER A 205 -19.06 -8.24 3.56
CA SER A 205 -20.47 -8.18 4.00
C SER A 205 -21.28 -9.39 3.52
N GLN A 206 -21.09 -9.81 2.26
CA GLN A 206 -21.71 -11.00 1.70
C GLN A 206 -21.28 -12.26 2.45
N TYR A 207 -19.98 -12.40 2.73
CA TYR A 207 -19.42 -13.52 3.46
C TYR A 207 -19.94 -13.60 4.90
N VAL A 208 -20.01 -12.47 5.61
CA VAL A 208 -20.58 -12.40 6.97
C VAL A 208 -22.05 -12.79 6.98
N THR A 209 -22.84 -12.26 6.03
CA THR A 209 -24.26 -12.60 5.88
C THR A 209 -24.44 -14.09 5.62
N TYR A 210 -23.57 -14.68 4.79
CA TYR A 210 -23.54 -16.12 4.54
C TYR A 210 -23.25 -16.93 5.81
N GLN A 211 -22.21 -16.57 6.57
CA GLN A 211 -21.84 -17.23 7.83
C GLN A 211 -22.95 -17.18 8.88
N VAL A 212 -23.63 -16.05 9.04
CA VAL A 212 -24.77 -15.92 9.97
C VAL A 212 -25.92 -16.82 9.55
N ARG A 213 -26.29 -16.84 8.26
CA ARG A 213 -27.38 -17.70 7.75
C ARG A 213 -27.07 -19.17 7.96
N LEU A 214 -25.83 -19.60 7.74
CA LEU A 214 -25.39 -20.96 8.05
C LEU A 214 -25.56 -21.30 9.54
N ALA A 215 -25.15 -20.40 10.43
CA ALA A 215 -25.26 -20.60 11.88
C ALA A 215 -26.72 -20.65 12.36
N GLN A 216 -27.61 -19.84 11.79
CA GLN A 216 -29.05 -19.86 12.08
C GLN A 216 -29.71 -21.17 11.65
N ILE A 217 -29.34 -21.70 10.49
CA ILE A 217 -29.88 -22.96 9.96
C ILE A 217 -29.30 -24.17 10.67
N GLY A 218 -28.03 -24.11 11.11
CA GLY A 218 -27.42 -25.15 11.95
C GLY A 218 -28.18 -25.40 13.26
N LYS A 219 -28.92 -24.40 13.77
CA LYS A 219 -29.79 -24.52 14.95
C LYS A 219 -31.16 -25.15 14.66
N HIS A 220 -31.59 -25.19 13.39
CA HIS A 220 -32.88 -25.76 12.96
C HIS A 220 -32.63 -27.05 12.16
N ASN A 221 -32.71 -28.20 12.85
CA ASN A 221 -32.47 -29.55 12.32
C ASN A 221 -33.34 -29.91 11.10
N SER A 222 -32.84 -29.72 9.87
CA SER A 222 -33.30 -30.51 8.70
C SER A 222 -32.20 -30.63 7.63
N VAL A 223 -31.59 -31.82 7.53
CA VAL A 223 -30.31 -32.04 6.83
C VAL A 223 -30.41 -32.20 5.30
N SER A 224 -31.60 -32.47 4.77
CA SER A 224 -31.73 -32.98 3.40
C SER A 224 -32.11 -31.95 2.32
N LYS A 225 -32.46 -30.71 2.67
CA LYS A 225 -32.70 -29.60 1.70
C LYS A 225 -31.53 -28.59 1.62
N LYS A 226 -30.40 -28.93 2.23
CA LYS A 226 -29.35 -28.01 2.70
C LYS A 226 -28.44 -27.34 1.65
N SER A 227 -28.30 -27.89 0.45
CA SER A 227 -27.34 -27.36 -0.56
C SER A 227 -27.98 -26.55 -1.70
N ARG A 228 -29.32 -26.48 -1.78
CA ARG A 228 -30.01 -25.86 -2.93
C ARG A 228 -30.47 -24.42 -2.70
N ILE A 229 -30.49 -23.92 -1.46
CA ILE A 229 -31.14 -22.63 -1.12
C ILE A 229 -30.12 -21.51 -0.86
N ILE A 230 -28.91 -21.82 -0.38
CA ILE A 230 -27.89 -20.81 -0.08
C ILE A 230 -26.69 -21.01 -0.98
N GLN A 231 -26.38 -19.99 -1.78
CA GLN A 231 -25.17 -20.00 -2.60
C GLN A 231 -23.93 -19.87 -1.70
N PRO A 232 -22.91 -20.73 -1.87
CA PRO A 232 -21.67 -20.63 -1.13
C PRO A 232 -20.95 -19.32 -1.51
N VAL A 233 -20.53 -18.57 -0.49
CA VAL A 233 -19.72 -17.35 -0.66
C VAL A 233 -18.33 -17.63 -0.14
N ASN A 234 -17.31 -17.31 -0.94
CA ASN A 234 -15.91 -17.51 -0.56
C ASN A 234 -15.48 -16.47 0.49
N ASN A 235 -14.62 -16.90 1.42
CA ASN A 235 -13.97 -16.01 2.37
C ASN A 235 -13.04 -15.03 1.61
N PRO A 236 -13.23 -13.70 1.71
CA PRO A 236 -12.40 -12.73 1.01
C PRO A 236 -11.03 -12.51 1.66
N THR A 237 -10.81 -13.01 2.87
CA THR A 237 -9.55 -12.86 3.64
C THR A 237 -8.62 -14.06 3.44
N LEU A 238 -7.37 -13.92 3.87
CA LEU A 238 -6.43 -15.05 4.01
C LEU A 238 -6.52 -15.74 5.38
N LEU A 239 -7.39 -15.27 6.27
CA LEU A 239 -7.63 -15.84 7.58
C LEU A 239 -8.54 -17.07 7.47
N SER A 240 -8.42 -18.01 8.41
CA SER A 240 -9.41 -19.07 8.59
C SER A 240 -10.77 -18.51 9.00
N ASP A 241 -11.85 -19.23 8.73
CA ASP A 241 -13.21 -18.81 9.09
C ASP A 241 -13.36 -18.56 10.61
N THR A 242 -12.62 -19.32 11.43
CA THR A 242 -12.55 -19.11 12.89
C THR A 242 -11.87 -17.79 13.25
N GLN A 243 -10.75 -17.46 12.58
CA GLN A 243 -10.03 -16.20 12.80
C GLN A 243 -10.86 -15.00 12.32
N VAL A 244 -11.53 -15.10 11.17
CA VAL A 244 -12.44 -14.04 10.69
C VAL A 244 -13.56 -13.80 11.70
N ASN A 245 -14.23 -14.86 12.15
CA ASN A 245 -15.30 -14.73 13.15
C ASN A 245 -14.80 -14.15 14.47
N HIS A 246 -13.59 -14.52 14.91
CA HIS A 246 -12.97 -13.96 16.10
C HIS A 246 -12.70 -12.46 15.91
N ALA A 247 -12.04 -12.05 14.81
CA ALA A 247 -11.78 -10.65 14.49
C ALA A 247 -13.06 -9.81 14.40
N LEU A 248 -14.10 -10.33 13.72
CA LEU A 248 -15.40 -9.66 13.63
C LEU A 248 -16.02 -9.46 15.01
N LYS A 249 -16.09 -10.51 15.84
CA LYS A 249 -16.61 -10.38 17.21
C LYS A 249 -15.81 -9.38 18.03
N SER A 250 -14.48 -9.39 17.93
CA SER A 250 -13.60 -8.47 18.65
C SER A 250 -13.78 -7.02 18.21
N PHE A 251 -13.97 -6.73 16.91
CA PHE A 251 -14.06 -5.35 16.43
C PHE A 251 -15.50 -4.79 16.41
N THR A 252 -16.53 -5.63 16.23
CA THR A 252 -17.93 -5.16 16.26
C THR A 252 -18.58 -5.26 17.64
N GLY A 253 -18.07 -6.15 18.49
CA GLY A 253 -18.68 -6.51 19.76
C GLY A 253 -18.28 -5.59 20.93
N LYS A 254 -18.68 -6.02 22.13
CA LYS A 254 -18.30 -5.40 23.40
C LYS A 254 -16.95 -5.97 23.81
N VAL A 255 -15.96 -5.10 23.95
CA VAL A 255 -14.55 -5.48 24.08
C VAL A 255 -14.09 -5.38 25.53
N GLU A 256 -14.54 -4.32 26.22
CA GLU A 256 -14.25 -4.08 27.63
C GLU A 256 -15.56 -3.89 28.37
N GLY A 257 -15.97 -4.94 29.10
CA GLY A 257 -17.26 -4.97 29.77
C GLY A 257 -18.43 -4.85 28.79
N GLN A 258 -19.14 -3.72 28.86
CA GLN A 258 -20.32 -3.45 28.02
C GLN A 258 -20.04 -2.46 26.87
N SER A 259 -18.79 -2.00 26.72
CA SER A 259 -18.41 -0.94 25.79
C SER A 259 -17.77 -1.47 24.51
N THR A 260 -18.16 -0.90 23.37
CA THR A 260 -17.49 -1.09 22.08
C THR A 260 -16.27 -0.18 21.96
N TYR A 261 -15.38 -0.41 20.99
CA TYR A 261 -14.26 0.51 20.73
C TYR A 261 -14.69 1.96 20.49
N LYS A 262 -15.85 2.18 19.87
CA LYS A 262 -16.38 3.53 19.64
C LYS A 262 -16.81 4.19 20.95
N ASP A 263 -17.45 3.42 21.85
CA ASP A 263 -17.87 3.92 23.16
C ASP A 263 -16.65 4.25 24.03
N LEU A 264 -15.64 3.38 24.03
CA LEU A 264 -14.38 3.60 24.75
C LEU A 264 -13.68 4.88 24.28
N ALA A 265 -13.54 5.06 22.96
CA ALA A 265 -12.91 6.25 22.40
C ALA A 265 -13.72 7.52 22.68
N TYR A 266 -15.06 7.45 22.60
CA TYR A 266 -15.93 8.57 22.92
C TYR A 266 -15.79 8.98 24.40
N ASN A 267 -15.86 8.02 25.31
CA ASN A 267 -15.70 8.26 26.74
C ASN A 267 -14.32 8.88 27.04
N PHE A 268 -13.25 8.31 26.48
CA PHE A 268 -11.91 8.86 26.63
C PHE A 268 -11.82 10.31 26.13
N LEU A 269 -12.34 10.62 24.94
CA LEU A 269 -12.32 11.99 24.40
C LEU A 269 -13.14 12.96 25.26
N HIS A 270 -14.26 12.50 25.81
CA HIS A 270 -15.09 13.32 26.70
C HIS A 270 -14.35 13.67 27.99
N TYR A 271 -13.71 12.71 28.65
CA TYR A 271 -12.96 12.96 29.90
C TYR A 271 -11.63 13.71 29.65
N SER A 272 -10.89 13.30 28.63
CA SER A 272 -9.59 13.91 28.32
C SER A 272 -9.68 15.37 27.84
N SER A 273 -10.87 15.83 27.40
CA SER A 273 -11.11 17.24 27.11
C SER A 273 -10.95 18.17 28.32
N GLN A 274 -11.06 17.61 29.53
CA GLN A 274 -10.93 18.33 30.80
C GLN A 274 -9.50 18.31 31.35
N ALA A 275 -8.59 17.55 30.73
CA ALA A 275 -7.21 17.46 31.20
C ALA A 275 -6.52 18.83 31.08
N THR A 276 -5.92 19.26 32.18
CA THR A 276 -5.32 20.61 32.33
C THR A 276 -3.98 20.74 31.62
N SER A 277 -3.33 19.62 31.29
CA SER A 277 -1.99 19.58 30.73
C SER A 277 -1.78 18.33 29.87
N LEU A 278 -0.81 18.40 28.95
CA LEU A 278 -0.40 17.23 28.15
C LEU A 278 0.06 16.06 29.01
N ARG A 279 0.66 16.32 30.18
CA ARG A 279 1.07 15.26 31.11
C ARG A 279 -0.12 14.46 31.61
N ALA A 280 -1.13 15.14 32.14
CA ALA A 280 -2.36 14.49 32.61
C ALA A 280 -3.03 13.68 31.49
N TYR A 281 -3.07 14.23 30.28
CA TYR A 281 -3.58 13.51 29.11
C TYR A 281 -2.81 12.22 28.81
N LYS A 282 -1.48 12.21 28.95
CA LYS A 282 -0.66 11.00 28.72
C LYS A 282 -0.91 9.94 29.78
N ASP A 283 -1.14 10.35 31.03
CA ASP A 283 -1.46 9.45 32.13
C ASP A 283 -2.83 8.79 31.87
N ASP A 284 -3.84 9.58 31.51
CA ASP A 284 -5.16 9.07 31.12
C ASP A 284 -5.08 8.18 29.86
N LEU A 285 -4.26 8.57 28.87
CA LEU A 285 -4.06 7.80 27.65
C LEU A 285 -3.40 6.45 27.93
N TYR A 286 -2.46 6.40 28.87
CA TYR A 286 -1.83 5.15 29.30
C TYR A 286 -2.89 4.19 29.88
N GLU A 287 -3.70 4.66 30.83
CA GLU A 287 -4.78 3.85 31.44
C GLU A 287 -5.80 3.37 30.40
N TYR A 288 -6.20 4.24 29.47
CA TYR A 288 -7.09 3.89 28.36
C TYR A 288 -6.52 2.81 27.43
N LEU A 289 -5.21 2.78 27.21
CA LEU A 289 -4.59 1.79 26.32
C LEU A 289 -4.43 0.43 27.00
N ILE A 290 -4.09 0.40 28.30
CA ILE A 290 -3.86 -0.84 29.04
C ILE A 290 -5.15 -1.54 29.50
N SER A 291 -6.30 -0.85 29.50
CA SER A 291 -7.58 -1.36 30.03
C SER A 291 -8.13 -2.65 29.37
N GLY A 292 -7.49 -3.14 28.30
CA GLY A 292 -7.84 -4.39 27.60
C GLY A 292 -6.64 -5.30 27.31
N ILE A 293 -5.47 -5.02 27.91
CA ILE A 293 -4.27 -5.85 27.79
C ILE A 293 -4.20 -6.79 28.99
N ASP A 294 -3.74 -8.03 28.75
CA ASP A 294 -3.57 -8.99 29.84
C ASP A 294 -2.60 -8.47 30.91
N TRP A 295 -3.11 -8.36 32.13
CA TRP A 295 -2.40 -7.85 33.30
C TRP A 295 -1.14 -8.68 33.62
N GLU A 296 -1.16 -10.00 33.36
CA GLU A 296 -0.02 -10.87 33.66
C GLU A 296 1.17 -10.69 32.70
N TYR A 297 0.90 -10.30 31.45
CA TYR A 297 1.93 -9.96 30.47
C TYR A 297 2.40 -8.52 30.64
N GLY A 298 1.47 -7.59 30.88
CA GLY A 298 1.76 -6.18 31.08
C GLY A 298 2.80 -5.90 32.19
N LYS A 299 2.75 -6.69 33.26
CA LYS A 299 3.67 -6.61 34.42
C LYS A 299 5.13 -6.97 34.09
N ARG A 300 5.40 -7.64 32.97
CA ARG A 300 6.74 -8.19 32.66
C ARG A 300 7.72 -7.17 32.08
N GLN A 301 7.25 -6.21 31.28
CA GLN A 301 8.09 -5.12 30.70
C GLN A 301 7.30 -4.12 29.84
N PHE A 302 6.22 -4.54 29.18
CA PHE A 302 5.53 -3.71 28.19
C PHE A 302 4.87 -2.47 28.79
N HIS A 303 4.15 -2.60 29.92
CA HIS A 303 3.49 -1.45 30.56
C HIS A 303 4.49 -0.36 30.95
N GLN A 304 5.63 -0.76 31.52
CA GLN A 304 6.69 0.17 31.87
C GLN A 304 7.28 0.85 30.62
N LYS A 305 7.60 0.08 29.57
CA LYS A 305 8.11 0.64 28.30
C LYS A 305 7.11 1.61 27.67
N LEU A 306 5.83 1.26 27.63
CA LEU A 306 4.75 2.10 27.12
C LEU A 306 4.62 3.41 27.91
N TYR A 307 4.57 3.31 29.24
CA TYR A 307 4.47 4.48 30.11
C TYR A 307 5.69 5.39 29.95
N THR A 308 6.90 4.83 30.00
CA THR A 308 8.13 5.59 29.77
C THR A 308 8.13 6.27 28.40
N GLN A 309 7.70 5.58 27.35
CA GLN A 309 7.62 6.15 26.01
C GLN A 309 6.63 7.31 25.92
N LEU A 310 5.45 7.18 26.54
CA LEU A 310 4.44 8.24 26.61
C LEU A 310 4.98 9.47 27.35
N GLN A 311 5.61 9.28 28.51
CA GLN A 311 6.19 10.38 29.29
C GLN A 311 7.31 11.10 28.53
N ASN A 312 8.17 10.35 27.83
CA ASN A 312 9.27 10.88 27.01
C ASN A 312 8.83 11.49 25.68
N THR A 313 7.55 11.35 25.30
CA THR A 313 7.04 11.95 24.06
C THR A 313 6.72 13.43 24.27
N LEU A 314 7.50 14.37 23.72
CA LEU A 314 7.28 15.82 23.90
C LEU A 314 7.33 16.30 25.37
N PRO A 315 8.39 16.01 26.14
CA PRO A 315 8.47 16.41 27.55
C PRO A 315 8.41 17.93 27.74
N GLN A 316 8.92 18.70 26.79
CA GLN A 316 8.89 20.17 26.79
C GLN A 316 7.46 20.76 26.72
N ALA A 317 6.49 19.99 26.24
CA ALA A 317 5.10 20.42 26.13
C ALA A 317 4.23 19.91 27.29
N ASN A 318 4.80 19.24 28.30
CA ASN A 318 4.05 18.59 29.38
C ASN A 318 3.14 19.54 30.16
N SER A 319 3.56 20.79 30.36
CA SER A 319 2.77 21.82 31.05
C SER A 319 1.81 22.58 30.13
N GLN A 320 1.86 22.35 28.82
CA GLN A 320 1.01 23.04 27.86
C GLN A 320 -0.41 22.46 27.89
N LYS A 321 -1.39 23.34 27.62
CA LYS A 321 -2.77 22.94 27.39
C LYS A 321 -2.86 22.07 26.14
N ILE A 322 -3.67 21.01 26.22
CA ILE A 322 -3.85 20.06 25.12
C ILE A 322 -4.49 20.77 23.92
N ASN A 323 -4.02 20.42 22.74
CA ASN A 323 -4.61 20.82 21.47
C ASN A 323 -4.46 19.68 20.46
N ASP A 324 -5.17 19.80 19.34
CA ASP A 324 -5.15 18.84 18.24
C ASP A 324 -3.73 18.46 17.77
N PHE A 325 -2.82 19.44 17.71
CA PHE A 325 -1.45 19.22 17.25
C PHE A 325 -0.68 18.29 18.21
N LEU A 326 -0.78 18.54 19.52
CA LEU A 326 -0.15 17.71 20.54
C LEU A 326 -0.74 16.29 20.55
N ILE A 327 -2.06 16.14 20.36
CA ILE A 327 -2.71 14.83 20.27
C ILE A 327 -2.19 14.07 19.05
N VAL A 328 -2.19 14.69 17.86
CA VAL A 328 -1.70 14.05 16.62
C VAL A 328 -0.24 13.64 16.77
N ARG A 329 0.62 14.51 17.31
CA ARG A 329 2.03 14.20 17.52
C ARG A 329 2.23 13.06 18.51
N THR A 330 1.49 13.05 19.61
CA THR A 330 1.55 11.98 20.62
C THR A 330 1.10 10.64 20.04
N CYS A 331 -0.04 10.61 19.34
CA CYS A 331 -0.53 9.39 18.68
C CYS A 331 0.44 8.90 17.60
N THR A 332 1.03 9.81 16.81
CA THR A 332 2.01 9.44 15.78
C THR A 332 3.26 8.82 16.42
N GLN A 333 3.81 9.42 17.48
CA GLN A 333 4.98 8.85 18.16
C GLN A 333 4.69 7.49 18.80
N LEU A 334 3.47 7.31 19.30
CA LEU A 334 3.04 6.03 19.84
C LEU A 334 2.96 4.95 18.74
N LEU A 335 2.44 5.27 17.55
CA LEU A 335 2.43 4.35 16.41
C LEU A 335 3.84 3.99 15.93
N ASN A 336 4.80 4.91 16.03
CA ASN A 336 6.21 4.64 15.71
C ASN A 336 6.79 3.58 16.65
N PHE A 337 6.51 3.71 17.94
CA PHE A 337 6.98 2.79 18.98
C PHE A 337 6.33 1.41 18.87
N LEU A 338 5.02 1.36 18.59
CA LEU A 338 4.25 0.11 18.59
C LEU A 338 4.44 -0.73 17.32
N VAL A 339 4.67 -0.08 16.16
CA VAL A 339 4.73 -0.76 14.86
C VAL A 339 6.15 -0.74 14.30
N VAL A 340 6.62 0.44 13.86
CA VAL A 340 7.98 0.62 13.30
C VAL A 340 8.38 2.10 13.27
N GLU A 341 9.60 2.40 13.68
CA GLU A 341 10.08 3.78 13.80
C GLU A 341 10.46 4.41 12.46
N SER A 342 11.22 3.70 11.62
CA SER A 342 11.77 4.25 10.38
C SER A 342 11.94 3.19 9.28
N SER A 343 12.04 3.65 8.03
CA SER A 343 12.36 2.79 6.88
C SER A 343 13.85 2.48 6.78
N SER A 344 14.73 3.34 7.30
CA SER A 344 16.19 3.16 7.29
C SER A 344 16.66 2.10 8.28
N SER A 345 15.94 1.93 9.38
CA SER A 345 16.12 0.84 10.33
C SER A 345 14.75 0.37 10.82
N PRO A 346 14.16 -0.67 10.20
CA PRO A 346 12.84 -1.16 10.57
C PRO A 346 12.94 -1.93 11.89
N GLN A 347 13.11 -1.24 13.01
CA GLN A 347 13.04 -1.81 14.34
C GLN A 347 11.56 -2.04 14.67
N HIS A 348 11.13 -3.29 14.55
CA HIS A 348 9.74 -3.70 14.78
C HIS A 348 9.64 -4.90 15.74
N PHE A 349 10.68 -5.12 16.54
CA PHE A 349 10.71 -6.14 17.58
C PHE A 349 9.62 -5.94 18.62
N THR A 350 9.29 -4.69 18.97
CA THR A 350 8.15 -4.38 19.85
C THR A 350 6.85 -4.92 19.27
N PHE A 351 6.63 -4.75 17.97
CA PHE A 351 5.43 -5.23 17.30
C PHE A 351 5.37 -6.76 17.28
N ILE A 352 6.48 -7.42 16.92
CA ILE A 352 6.56 -8.89 16.92
C ILE A 352 6.38 -9.46 18.32
N ASP A 353 7.02 -8.88 19.33
CA ASP A 353 6.90 -9.31 20.74
C ASP A 353 5.45 -9.18 21.22
N LEU A 354 4.81 -8.04 20.91
CA LEU A 354 3.41 -7.80 21.23
C LEU A 354 2.48 -8.84 20.58
N ILE A 355 2.64 -9.10 19.28
CA ILE A 355 1.82 -10.09 18.58
C ILE A 355 2.06 -11.50 19.13
N SER A 356 3.31 -11.86 19.36
CA SER A 356 3.68 -13.21 19.82
C SER A 356 3.13 -13.53 21.21
N ASN A 357 3.00 -12.51 22.08
CA ASN A 357 2.54 -12.71 23.45
C ASN A 357 1.06 -12.39 23.69
N GLN A 358 0.46 -11.47 22.92
CA GLN A 358 -0.94 -11.03 23.12
C GLN A 358 -1.89 -11.47 22.00
N GLY A 359 -1.36 -11.91 20.87
CA GLY A 359 -2.12 -12.19 19.65
C GLY A 359 -2.38 -10.93 18.83
N SER A 360 -2.36 -11.10 17.51
CA SER A 360 -2.57 -10.05 16.49
C SER A 360 -3.84 -9.25 16.73
N VAL A 361 -4.99 -9.90 16.97
CA VAL A 361 -6.29 -9.22 17.12
C VAL A 361 -6.28 -8.18 18.24
N ARG A 362 -5.67 -8.50 19.38
CA ARG A 362 -5.58 -7.57 20.51
C ARG A 362 -4.69 -6.37 20.20
N ILE A 363 -3.57 -6.60 19.51
CA ILE A 363 -2.65 -5.54 19.11
C ILE A 363 -3.28 -4.64 18.05
N ILE A 364 -3.96 -5.20 17.05
CA ILE A 364 -4.75 -4.42 16.09
C ILE A 364 -5.85 -3.63 16.81
N GLY A 365 -6.49 -4.21 17.82
CA GLY A 365 -7.44 -3.52 18.71
C GLY A 365 -6.82 -2.33 19.47
N LEU A 366 -5.59 -2.47 19.95
CA LEU A 366 -4.84 -1.39 20.58
C LEU A 366 -4.50 -0.27 19.59
N LEU A 367 -4.07 -0.62 18.37
CA LEU A 367 -3.84 0.36 17.31
C LEU A 367 -5.14 1.05 16.89
N LEU A 368 -6.26 0.31 16.89
CA LEU A 368 -7.60 0.82 16.62
C LEU A 368 -8.03 1.85 17.67
N LYS A 369 -7.79 1.59 18.96
CA LYS A 369 -8.03 2.56 20.05
C LYS A 369 -7.35 3.91 19.79
N ILE A 370 -6.11 3.91 19.30
CA ILE A 370 -5.32 5.12 19.01
C ILE A 370 -5.92 5.90 17.83
N ILE A 371 -6.26 5.22 16.73
CA ILE A 371 -6.81 5.91 15.54
C ILE A 371 -8.26 6.36 15.74
N LEU A 372 -9.01 5.76 16.67
CA LEU A 372 -10.37 6.20 17.00
C LEU A 372 -10.38 7.50 17.82
N ILE A 373 -9.43 7.68 18.75
CA ILE A 373 -9.29 8.94 19.49
C ILE A 373 -8.66 10.04 18.61
N CYS A 374 -7.80 9.67 17.66
CA CYS A 374 -7.17 10.61 16.74
C CYS A 374 -7.28 10.12 15.29
N ARG A 375 -8.40 10.43 14.62
CA ARG A 375 -8.62 10.00 13.21
C ARG A 375 -7.55 10.48 12.23
N LYS A 376 -6.97 11.66 12.50
CA LYS A 376 -5.83 12.23 11.74
C LYS A 376 -4.59 11.33 11.76
N SER A 377 -4.49 10.38 12.71
CA SER A 377 -3.38 9.41 12.80
C SER A 377 -3.55 8.17 11.90
N LYS A 378 -4.73 7.94 11.30
CA LYS A 378 -4.97 6.77 10.42
C LYS A 378 -3.96 6.65 9.26
N PRO A 379 -3.66 7.71 8.48
CA PRO A 379 -2.65 7.63 7.44
C PRO A 379 -1.25 7.28 8.00
N TYR A 380 -0.93 7.71 9.21
CA TYR A 380 0.35 7.37 9.84
C TYR A 380 0.43 5.88 10.19
N LEU A 381 -0.66 5.28 10.67
CA LEU A 381 -0.72 3.83 10.88
C LEU A 381 -0.52 3.06 9.58
N ALA A 382 -1.22 3.45 8.52
CA ALA A 382 -1.05 2.88 7.19
C ALA A 382 0.40 3.00 6.69
N LYS A 383 1.04 4.17 6.89
CA LYS A 383 2.46 4.38 6.57
C LYS A 383 3.37 3.44 7.35
N ARG A 384 3.08 3.16 8.64
CA ARG A 384 3.88 2.21 9.44
C ARG A 384 3.80 0.79 8.90
N PHE A 385 2.60 0.33 8.53
CA PHE A 385 2.44 -0.98 7.89
C PHE A 385 3.05 -1.01 6.48
N ALA A 386 3.02 0.08 5.74
CA ALA A 386 3.67 0.17 4.42
C ALA A 386 5.20 0.03 4.52
N ILE A 387 5.82 0.60 5.57
CA ILE A 387 7.26 0.40 5.83
C ILE A 387 7.58 -1.08 6.05
N LEU A 388 6.78 -1.78 6.88
CA LEU A 388 6.95 -3.22 7.11
C LEU A 388 6.69 -4.05 5.84
N PHE A 389 5.67 -3.69 5.08
CA PHE A 389 5.35 -4.35 3.82
C PHE A 389 6.50 -4.23 2.82
N ASN A 390 7.07 -3.04 2.68
CA ASN A 390 8.22 -2.79 1.80
C ASN A 390 9.46 -3.53 2.29
N HIS A 391 9.69 -3.62 3.61
CA HIS A 391 10.81 -4.37 4.19
C HIS A 391 10.74 -5.87 3.86
N TYR A 392 9.54 -6.43 3.85
CA TYR A 392 9.29 -7.86 3.63
C TYR A 392 8.82 -8.20 2.21
N GLU A 393 8.88 -7.27 1.26
CA GLU A 393 8.20 -7.43 -0.03
C GLU A 393 8.64 -8.68 -0.81
N THR A 394 9.92 -9.04 -0.74
CA THR A 394 10.52 -10.21 -1.41
C THR A 394 10.42 -11.50 -0.59
N ALA A 395 10.06 -11.40 0.69
CA ALA A 395 9.96 -12.54 1.58
C ALA A 395 8.75 -13.40 1.24
N ASN A 396 8.85 -14.68 1.60
CA ASN A 396 7.79 -15.64 1.37
C ASN A 396 6.68 -15.49 2.41
N THR A 397 5.43 -15.42 1.93
CA THR A 397 4.23 -15.33 2.77
C THR A 397 4.15 -16.42 3.85
N GLY A 398 4.57 -17.66 3.56
CA GLY A 398 4.56 -18.74 4.55
C GLY A 398 5.53 -18.58 5.73
N SER A 399 6.51 -17.67 5.63
CA SER A 399 7.39 -17.31 6.76
C SER A 399 6.89 -16.10 7.56
N LEU A 400 5.80 -15.47 7.10
CA LEU A 400 5.29 -14.20 7.58
C LEU A 400 3.81 -14.29 7.96
N ASP A 401 3.36 -15.46 8.42
CA ASP A 401 1.96 -15.69 8.84
C ASP A 401 1.51 -14.62 9.84
N TRP A 402 2.35 -14.29 10.84
CA TRP A 402 2.07 -13.24 11.82
C TRP A 402 1.75 -11.87 11.18
N PHE A 403 2.43 -11.52 10.09
CA PHE A 403 2.27 -10.23 9.43
C PHE A 403 1.09 -10.25 8.48
N VAL A 404 0.89 -11.35 7.73
CA VAL A 404 -0.28 -11.53 6.87
C VAL A 404 -1.56 -11.50 7.71
N GLU A 405 -1.59 -12.20 8.84
CA GLU A 405 -2.71 -12.17 9.78
C GLU A 405 -2.99 -10.74 10.28
N SER A 406 -1.93 -10.02 10.69
CA SER A 406 -2.05 -8.63 11.14
C SER A 406 -2.57 -7.68 10.05
N LEU A 407 -2.17 -7.89 8.80
CA LEU A 407 -2.66 -7.11 7.66
C LEU A 407 -4.15 -7.37 7.39
N GLU A 408 -4.57 -8.64 7.39
CA GLU A 408 -5.98 -9.03 7.19
C GLU A 408 -6.87 -8.51 8.32
N GLU A 409 -6.44 -8.64 9.58
CA GLU A 409 -7.17 -8.13 10.75
C GLU A 409 -7.28 -6.61 10.75
N LEU A 410 -6.19 -5.91 10.38
CA LEU A 410 -6.22 -4.45 10.23
C LEU A 410 -7.18 -4.04 9.11
N ASN A 411 -7.20 -4.76 7.99
CA ASN A 411 -8.13 -4.50 6.90
C ASN A 411 -9.59 -4.62 7.36
N ILE A 412 -9.91 -5.71 8.09
CA ILE A 412 -11.24 -5.92 8.70
C ILE A 412 -11.58 -4.76 9.66
N ALA A 413 -10.68 -4.43 10.59
CA ALA A 413 -10.90 -3.36 11.56
C ALA A 413 -11.14 -2.00 10.87
N LEU A 414 -10.35 -1.67 9.84
CA LEU A 414 -10.51 -0.44 9.08
C LEU A 414 -11.84 -0.41 8.30
N SER A 415 -12.27 -1.52 7.70
CA SER A 415 -13.56 -1.61 7.02
C SER A 415 -14.74 -1.42 7.98
N ILE A 416 -14.67 -1.99 9.19
CA ILE A 416 -15.74 -1.86 10.21
C ILE A 416 -15.86 -0.44 10.75
N HIS A 417 -14.72 0.21 11.06
CA HIS A 417 -14.74 1.47 11.80
C HIS A 417 -14.64 2.72 10.91
N PHE A 418 -14.06 2.58 9.71
CA PHE A 418 -13.80 3.68 8.79
C PHE A 418 -14.28 3.42 7.36
N GLY A 419 -14.86 2.25 7.08
CA GLY A 419 -15.44 1.87 5.79
C GLY A 419 -16.97 1.90 5.81
N ASN A 420 -17.57 1.39 4.73
CA ASN A 420 -19.03 1.33 4.52
C ASN A 420 -19.56 -0.12 4.55
N ILE A 421 -18.91 -1.00 5.31
CA ILE A 421 -19.34 -2.39 5.42
C ILE A 421 -20.72 -2.50 6.09
N ASP A 422 -21.62 -3.27 5.48
CA ASP A 422 -22.91 -3.62 6.08
C ASP A 422 -22.78 -4.89 6.92
N LEU A 423 -22.97 -4.75 8.22
CA LEU A 423 -22.92 -5.82 9.22
C LEU A 423 -24.25 -5.96 9.98
N SER A 424 -25.35 -5.47 9.41
CA SER A 424 -26.67 -5.47 10.05
C SER A 424 -27.13 -6.87 10.46
N TYR A 425 -26.72 -7.91 9.74
CA TYR A 425 -27.05 -9.30 10.04
C TYR A 425 -26.16 -9.94 11.12
N PHE A 426 -25.05 -9.31 11.51
CA PHE A 426 -24.10 -9.86 12.47
C PHE A 426 -24.36 -9.41 13.91
N LYS A 427 -24.95 -8.22 14.10
CA LYS A 427 -25.16 -7.59 15.41
C LYS A 427 -26.30 -8.19 16.21
#